data_AF-A0A924XNS1-F1
#
_entry.id   AF-A0A924XNS1-F1
#
_cell.length_a   1.000
_cell.length_b   1.000
_cell.length_c   1.000
_cell.angle_alpha   90.00
_cell.angle_beta   90.00
_cell.angle_gamma   90.00
#
_symmetry.space_group_name_H-M   'P 1'
#
loop_
_entity.id
_entity.type
_entity.pdbx_description
1 polymer ?
#
loop_
_entity_poly.entity_id
_entity_poly.type
_entity_poly.pdbx_seq_one_letter_code
_entity_poly.pdbx_strand_id
1 'polypeptide(L)'
;MQNLIRFYLAVTFAAFFIFSANPDAIAQTQTDKPLTQQEFVKLLFDSSKSDVKRSALVETVRKRGIGFELTSGVRGLIASKSGNDETLRRTIEESARRKSNPTAAALPSEKEAGELLDKTRKATLEAVE
;
A
#
# COMPACT_ATOMS: atom_id res chain seq x y z
N MET A 1 -29.22 51.08 -11.60
CA MET A 1 -28.87 49.75 -12.18
C MET A 1 -27.40 49.35 -12.03
N GLN A 2 -26.47 50.24 -11.63
CA GLN A 2 -25.03 49.93 -11.53
C GLN A 2 -24.65 49.10 -10.28
N ASN A 3 -25.40 49.24 -9.19
CA ASN A 3 -25.12 48.55 -7.92
C ASN A 3 -25.61 47.08 -7.91
N LEU A 4 -26.59 46.75 -8.76
CA LEU A 4 -27.12 45.39 -8.91
C LEU A 4 -26.15 44.51 -9.71
N ILE A 5 -25.48 45.08 -10.71
CA ILE A 5 -24.44 44.41 -11.51
C ILE A 5 -23.19 44.12 -10.66
N ARG A 6 -22.77 45.05 -9.80
CA ARG A 6 -21.64 44.84 -8.86
C ARG A 6 -21.92 43.75 -7.84
N PHE A 7 -23.18 43.63 -7.39
CA PHE A 7 -23.58 42.58 -6.45
C PHE A 7 -23.55 41.19 -7.11
N TYR A 8 -24.04 41.07 -8.35
CA TYR A 8 -23.97 39.81 -9.11
C TYR A 8 -22.54 39.40 -9.45
N LEU A 9 -21.65 40.35 -9.78
CA LEU A 9 -20.25 40.08 -10.09
C LEU A 9 -19.47 39.60 -8.85
N ALA A 10 -19.80 40.11 -7.66
CA ALA A 10 -19.23 39.65 -6.40
C ALA A 10 -19.72 38.25 -5.99
N VAL A 11 -20.99 37.94 -6.22
CA VAL A 11 -21.58 36.62 -5.90
C VAL A 11 -21.03 35.53 -6.82
N THR A 12 -20.77 35.83 -8.11
CA THR A 12 -20.12 34.88 -9.02
C THR A 12 -18.65 34.62 -8.69
N PHE A 13 -17.94 35.62 -8.14
CA PHE A 13 -16.53 35.44 -7.74
C PHE A 13 -16.39 34.61 -6.45
N ALA A 14 -17.34 34.73 -5.53
CA ALA A 14 -17.39 33.91 -4.32
C ALA A 14 -17.79 32.44 -4.59
N ALA A 15 -18.66 32.20 -5.57
CA ALA A 15 -19.09 30.85 -5.94
C ALA A 15 -17.98 30.04 -6.66
N PHE A 16 -17.03 30.70 -7.31
CA PHE A 16 -15.92 30.01 -8.00
C PHE A 16 -14.79 29.57 -7.05
N PHE A 17 -14.71 30.14 -5.84
CA PHE A 17 -13.67 29.78 -4.86
C PHE A 17 -14.04 28.57 -3.98
N ILE A 18 -15.29 28.12 -3.98
CA ILE A 18 -15.76 27.03 -3.12
C ILE A 18 -15.60 25.65 -3.79
N PHE A 19 -15.32 25.58 -5.11
CA PHE A 19 -15.21 24.32 -5.84
C PHE A 19 -13.81 23.68 -5.84
N SER A 20 -12.82 24.24 -5.15
CA SER A 20 -11.44 23.68 -5.13
C SER A 20 -11.10 22.86 -3.88
N ALA A 21 -12.05 22.61 -2.99
CA ALA A 21 -11.82 21.67 -1.88
C ALA A 21 -12.10 20.25 -2.36
N ASN A 22 -11.12 19.63 -3.03
CA ASN A 22 -11.04 18.17 -3.16
C ASN A 22 -10.39 17.64 -1.86
N PRO A 23 -11.11 16.96 -0.95
CA PRO A 23 -10.50 16.25 0.17
C PRO A 23 -10.19 14.80 -0.22
N ASP A 24 -9.60 14.56 -1.39
CA ASP A 24 -9.13 13.22 -1.80
C ASP A 24 -7.62 13.06 -1.60
N ALA A 25 -7.12 13.55 -0.47
CA ALA A 25 -5.74 13.30 -0.03
C ALA A 25 -5.75 12.48 1.26
N ILE A 26 -6.50 11.37 1.27
CA ILE A 26 -6.43 10.37 2.33
C ILE A 26 -5.46 9.27 1.88
N ALA A 27 -4.39 9.13 2.67
CA ALA A 27 -3.43 8.03 2.70
C ALA A 27 -2.46 7.86 1.51
N GLN A 28 -1.56 8.82 1.32
CA GLN A 28 -0.20 8.43 0.92
C GLN A 28 0.51 7.84 2.15
N THR A 29 0.37 6.53 2.34
CA THR A 29 1.51 5.79 2.92
C THR A 29 2.70 6.18 2.04
N GLN A 30 3.74 6.77 2.63
CA GLN A 30 4.98 7.14 1.95
C GLN A 30 5.34 6.01 0.97
N THR A 31 5.03 6.23 -0.31
CA THR A 31 5.22 5.21 -1.32
C THR A 31 6.66 5.33 -1.73
N ASP A 32 7.54 4.83 -0.85
CA ASP A 32 8.90 4.50 -1.26
C ASP A 32 8.77 3.69 -2.53
N LYS A 33 9.36 4.22 -3.62
CA LYS A 33 9.27 3.65 -4.96
C LYS A 33 9.35 2.13 -4.92
N PRO A 34 8.42 1.38 -5.55
CA PRO A 34 8.45 -0.08 -5.55
C PRO A 34 9.80 -0.61 -5.99
N LEU A 35 10.25 -1.69 -5.35
CA LEU A 35 11.60 -2.21 -5.58
C LEU A 35 11.74 -2.70 -7.03
N THR A 36 12.71 -2.17 -7.76
CA THR A 36 13.00 -2.64 -9.12
C THR A 36 13.67 -4.01 -9.07
N GLN A 37 13.59 -4.77 -10.17
CA GLN A 37 14.21 -6.10 -10.23
C GLN A 37 15.73 -6.03 -9.99
N GLN A 38 16.41 -5.00 -10.52
CA GLN A 38 17.85 -4.84 -10.35
C GLN A 38 18.23 -4.54 -8.90
N GLU A 39 17.48 -3.65 -8.23
CA GLU A 39 17.68 -3.36 -6.81
C GLU A 39 17.44 -4.61 -5.95
N PHE A 40 16.35 -5.35 -6.23
CA PHE A 40 16.03 -6.57 -5.53
C PHE A 40 17.14 -7.62 -5.66
N VAL A 41 17.62 -7.86 -6.87
CA VAL A 41 18.68 -8.86 -7.11
C VAL A 41 19.94 -8.47 -6.35
N LYS A 42 20.35 -7.20 -6.37
CA LYS A 42 21.51 -6.72 -5.59
C LYS A 42 21.34 -7.02 -4.09
N LEU A 43 20.20 -6.65 -3.52
CA LEU A 43 19.91 -6.91 -2.10
C LEU A 43 19.84 -8.40 -1.79
N LEU A 44 19.30 -9.23 -2.70
CA LEU A 44 19.25 -10.68 -2.56
C LEU A 44 20.66 -11.29 -2.52
N PHE A 45 21.56 -10.86 -3.40
CA PHE A 45 22.96 -11.29 -3.38
C PHE A 45 23.72 -10.82 -2.13
N ASP A 46 23.40 -9.63 -1.61
CA ASP A 46 24.00 -9.18 -0.36
C ASP A 46 23.43 -9.90 0.87
N SER A 47 22.16 -10.31 0.81
CA SER A 47 21.50 -11.08 1.87
C SER A 47 22.02 -12.53 2.00
N SER A 48 22.64 -13.07 0.95
CA SER A 48 23.24 -14.41 1.02
C SER A 48 24.50 -14.45 1.89
N LYS A 49 25.06 -13.28 2.23
CA LYS A 49 26.31 -13.16 3.00
C LYS A 49 26.07 -13.06 4.52
N SER A 50 24.88 -12.66 4.97
CA SER A 50 24.54 -12.59 6.40
C SER A 50 23.03 -12.61 6.66
N ASP A 51 22.64 -13.19 7.80
CA ASP A 51 21.25 -13.29 8.21
C ASP A 51 20.62 -11.92 8.52
N VAL A 52 21.42 -10.98 9.06
CA VAL A 52 20.99 -9.59 9.31
C VAL A 52 20.54 -8.91 8.01
N LYS A 53 21.30 -9.09 6.92
CA LYS A 53 20.96 -8.51 5.61
C LYS A 53 19.73 -9.18 5.00
N ARG A 54 19.48 -10.46 5.31
CA ARG A 54 18.25 -11.16 4.92
C ARG A 54 17.03 -10.58 5.61
N SER A 55 17.09 -10.37 6.92
CA SER A 55 16.01 -9.71 7.66
C SER A 55 15.76 -8.29 7.13
N ALA A 56 16.82 -7.53 6.81
CA ALA A 56 16.69 -6.21 6.21
C ALA A 56 16.04 -6.24 4.81
N LEU A 57 16.35 -7.26 3.99
CA LEU A 57 15.68 -7.48 2.71
C LEU A 57 14.19 -7.75 2.89
N VAL A 58 13.81 -8.62 3.83
CA VAL A 58 12.40 -8.91 4.16
C VAL A 58 11.66 -7.62 4.53
N GLU A 59 12.22 -6.80 5.42
CA GLU A 59 11.62 -5.53 5.82
C GLU A 59 11.51 -4.53 4.66
N THR A 60 12.53 -4.48 3.81
CA THR A 60 12.51 -3.64 2.60
C THR A 60 11.35 -4.03 1.68
N VAL A 61 11.14 -5.33 1.46
CA VAL A 61 10.05 -5.86 0.64
C VAL A 61 8.69 -5.62 1.30
N ARG A 62 8.57 -5.73 2.63
CA ARG A 62 7.32 -5.43 3.35
C ARG A 62 6.88 -3.97 3.18
N LYS A 63 7.83 -3.05 3.23
CA LYS A 63 7.57 -1.60 3.14
C LYS A 63 7.31 -1.14 1.71
N ARG A 64 8.20 -1.52 0.78
CA ARG A 64 8.20 -1.00 -0.60
C ARG A 64 7.43 -1.87 -1.57
N GLY A 65 7.24 -3.15 -1.25
CA GLY A 65 6.78 -4.15 -2.21
C GLY A 65 7.76 -4.36 -3.37
N ILE A 66 7.27 -5.00 -4.42
CA ILE A 66 8.02 -5.25 -5.67
C ILE A 66 7.37 -4.51 -6.84
N GLY A 67 8.19 -3.94 -7.70
CA GLY A 67 7.76 -3.26 -8.94
C GLY A 67 7.84 -4.14 -10.20
N PHE A 68 8.24 -5.41 -10.07
CA PHE A 68 8.45 -6.34 -11.18
C PHE A 68 7.51 -7.55 -11.08
N GLU A 69 7.42 -8.36 -12.12
CA GLU A 69 6.62 -9.60 -12.13
C GLU A 69 7.38 -10.76 -11.48
N LEU A 70 6.71 -11.50 -10.59
CA LEU A 70 7.31 -12.63 -9.88
C LEU A 70 7.25 -13.91 -10.73
N THR A 71 8.20 -14.06 -11.64
CA THR A 71 8.31 -15.23 -12.52
C THR A 71 8.88 -16.46 -11.81
N SER A 72 8.68 -17.64 -12.40
CA SER A 72 9.27 -18.90 -11.91
C SER A 72 10.80 -18.84 -11.80
N GLY A 73 11.46 -18.15 -12.74
CA GLY A 73 12.90 -17.91 -12.72
C GLY A 73 13.35 -17.10 -11.51
N VAL A 74 12.62 -16.03 -11.17
CA VAL A 74 12.92 -15.22 -9.98
C VAL A 74 12.68 -16.03 -8.70
N ARG A 75 11.62 -16.85 -8.65
CA ARG A 75 11.36 -17.75 -7.51
C ARG A 75 12.48 -18.77 -7.31
N GLY A 76 13.05 -19.30 -8.39
CA GLY A 76 14.23 -20.18 -8.34
C GLY A 76 15.48 -19.46 -7.87
N LEU A 77 15.69 -18.21 -8.30
CA LEU A 77 16.79 -17.39 -7.84
C LEU A 77 16.68 -17.09 -6.34
N ILE A 78 15.48 -16.76 -5.85
CA ILE A 78 15.23 -16.55 -4.42
C ILE A 78 15.56 -17.81 -3.64
N ALA A 79 15.02 -18.97 -4.03
CA ALA A 79 15.28 -20.24 -3.36
C ALA A 79 16.78 -20.55 -3.24
N SER A 80 17.53 -20.37 -4.33
CA SER A 80 18.96 -20.68 -4.36
C SER A 80 19.82 -19.67 -3.59
N LYS A 81 19.48 -18.38 -3.57
CA LYS A 81 20.28 -17.33 -2.93
C LYS A 81 19.92 -17.06 -1.48
N SER A 82 18.67 -17.30 -1.10
CA SER A 82 18.23 -17.12 0.30
C SER A 82 18.44 -18.36 1.17
N GLY A 83 18.88 -19.49 0.60
CA GLY A 83 18.91 -20.76 1.32
C GLY A 83 17.51 -21.33 1.56
N ASN A 84 16.59 -21.08 0.64
CA ASN A 84 15.17 -21.43 0.73
C ASN A 84 14.45 -20.83 1.95
N ASP A 85 14.81 -19.60 2.33
CA ASP A 85 14.17 -18.88 3.43
C ASP A 85 12.67 -18.66 3.18
N GLU A 86 11.85 -19.28 4.02
CA GLU A 86 10.39 -19.28 3.86
C GLU A 86 9.78 -17.91 4.12
N THR A 87 10.34 -17.14 5.06
CA THR A 87 9.85 -15.80 5.40
C THR A 87 9.97 -14.84 4.22
N LEU A 88 11.13 -14.81 3.57
CA LEU A 88 11.38 -14.01 2.38
C LEU A 88 10.50 -14.46 1.22
N ARG A 89 10.36 -15.77 1.00
CA ARG A 89 9.47 -16.31 -0.04
C ARG A 89 8.05 -15.82 0.16
N ARG A 90 7.44 -16.07 1.33
CA ARG A 90 6.07 -15.63 1.66
C ARG A 90 5.90 -14.13 1.50
N THR A 91 6.87 -13.36 1.97
CA THR A 91 6.82 -11.89 1.89
C THR A 91 6.79 -11.43 0.43
N ILE A 92 7.62 -12.02 -0.43
CA ILE A 92 7.65 -11.70 -1.86
C ILE A 92 6.36 -12.13 -2.58
N GLU A 93 5.81 -13.31 -2.26
CA GLU A 93 4.53 -13.75 -2.80
C GLU A 93 3.40 -12.79 -2.44
N GLU A 94 3.34 -12.39 -1.17
CA GLU A 94 2.34 -11.45 -0.71
C GLU A 94 2.50 -10.07 -1.35
N SER A 95 3.73 -9.58 -1.51
CA SER A 95 4.00 -8.35 -2.26
C SER A 95 3.55 -8.46 -3.73
N ALA A 96 3.76 -9.61 -4.37
CA ALA A 96 3.29 -9.85 -5.73
C ALA A 96 1.75 -9.86 -5.80
N ARG A 97 1.08 -10.47 -4.82
CA ARG A 97 -0.39 -10.48 -4.71
C ARG A 97 -0.96 -9.07 -4.53
N ARG A 98 -0.34 -8.26 -3.67
CA ARG A 98 -0.76 -6.86 -3.45
C ARG A 98 -0.59 -6.02 -4.71
N LYS A 99 0.48 -6.26 -5.46
CA LYS A 99 0.72 -5.58 -6.75
C LYS A 99 -0.33 -5.97 -7.79
N SER A 100 -0.66 -7.26 -7.92
CA SER A 100 -1.61 -7.73 -8.94
C SER A 100 -3.06 -7.38 -8.62
N ASN A 101 -3.40 -7.21 -7.34
CA ASN A 101 -4.73 -6.75 -6.92
C ASN A 101 -4.64 -5.65 -5.85
N PRO A 102 -4.34 -4.40 -6.26
CA PRO A 102 -4.19 -3.28 -5.33
C PRO A 102 -5.47 -2.95 -4.57
N THR A 103 -6.63 -3.11 -5.21
CA THR A 103 -7.93 -2.81 -4.60
C THR A 103 -8.25 -3.77 -3.46
N ALA A 104 -8.01 -5.08 -3.63
CA ALA A 104 -8.21 -6.05 -2.55
C ALA A 104 -7.13 -5.95 -1.45
N ALA A 105 -5.98 -5.34 -1.76
CA ALA A 105 -4.91 -5.08 -0.82
C ALA A 105 -5.03 -3.73 -0.10
N ALA A 106 -5.98 -2.89 -0.51
CA ALA A 106 -6.23 -1.61 0.13
C ALA A 106 -6.74 -1.83 1.56
N LEU A 107 -6.21 -1.03 2.47
CA LEU A 107 -6.73 -1.00 3.83
C LEU A 107 -8.15 -0.42 3.81
N PRO A 108 -9.09 -0.99 4.60
CA PRO A 108 -10.40 -0.39 4.76
C PRO A 108 -10.26 1.02 5.35
N SER A 109 -11.21 1.90 5.03
CA SER A 109 -11.28 3.21 5.69
C SER A 109 -11.45 3.05 7.20
N GLU A 110 -11.08 4.05 7.99
CA GLU A 110 -11.24 3.99 9.45
C GLU A 110 -12.69 3.71 9.87
N LYS A 111 -13.65 4.27 9.13
CA LYS A 111 -15.07 4.04 9.34
C LYS A 111 -15.44 2.57 9.07
N GLU A 112 -15.07 2.04 7.91
CA GLU A 112 -15.32 0.63 7.57
C GLU A 112 -14.61 -0.32 8.54
N ALA A 113 -13.39 0.01 8.96
CA ALA A 113 -12.65 -0.75 9.95
C ALA A 113 -13.38 -0.77 11.31
N GLY A 114 -13.88 0.38 11.76
CA GLY A 114 -14.69 0.48 12.97
C GLY A 114 -15.97 -0.36 12.90
N GLU A 115 -16.71 -0.24 11.80
CA GLU A 115 -17.93 -1.02 11.56
C GLU A 115 -17.66 -2.54 11.54
N LEU A 116 -16.56 -2.97 10.91
CA LEU A 116 -16.15 -4.38 10.90
C LEU A 116 -15.78 -4.89 12.30
N LEU A 117 -15.07 -4.08 13.08
CA LEU A 117 -14.70 -4.44 14.46
C LEU A 117 -15.95 -4.55 15.35
N ASP A 118 -16.90 -3.63 15.23
CA ASP A 118 -18.14 -3.65 15.99
C ASP A 118 -19.01 -4.84 15.62
N LYS A 119 -19.16 -5.12 14.32
CA LYS A 119 -19.86 -6.31 13.80
C LYS A 119 -19.21 -7.59 14.33
N THR A 120 -17.89 -7.66 14.32
CA THR A 120 -17.13 -8.82 14.81
C THR A 120 -17.33 -8.99 16.31
N ARG A 121 -17.26 -7.90 17.10
CA ARG A 121 -17.50 -7.94 18.55
C ARG A 121 -18.90 -8.48 18.87
N LYS A 122 -19.92 -8.01 18.14
CA LYS A 122 -21.29 -8.48 18.31
C LYS A 122 -21.42 -9.98 17.98
N ALA A 123 -20.90 -10.42 16.83
CA ALA A 123 -20.97 -11.82 16.43
C ALA A 123 -20.22 -12.76 17.39
N THR A 124 -19.08 -12.31 17.95
CA THR A 124 -18.33 -13.08 18.94
C THR A 124 -19.10 -13.20 20.26
N LEU A 125 -19.82 -12.16 20.69
CA LEU A 125 -20.68 -12.22 21.89
C LEU A 125 -21.86 -13.18 21.67
N GLU A 126 -22.55 -13.07 20.53
CA GLU A 126 -23.66 -13.96 20.17
C GLU A 126 -23.24 -15.43 20.05
N ALA A 127 -21.99 -15.71 19.69
CA ALA A 127 -21.47 -17.08 19.59
C ALA A 127 -21.10 -17.72 20.94
N VAL A 128 -21.04 -16.93 22.01
CA VAL A 128 -20.71 -17.39 23.37
C VAL A 128 -21.98 -17.60 24.21
N GLU A 129 -23.09 -16.99 23.83
CA GLU A 129 -24.44 -17.21 24.42
C GLU A 129 -25.13 -18.47 23.84
#